data_AF-T1BN46-F1
#
_entry.id   AF-T1BN46-F1
#
_cell.length_a   1.000
_cell.length_b   1.000
_cell.length_c   1.000
_cell.angle_alpha   90.00
_cell.angle_beta   90.00
_cell.angle_gamma   90.00
#
_symmetry.space_group_name_H-M   'P 1'
#
loop_
_entity.id
_entity.type
_entity.pdbx_description
1 polymer ?
#
loop_
_entity_poly.entity_id
_entity_poly.type
_entity_poly.pdbx_seq_one_letter_code
_entity_poly.pdbx_strand_id
1 'polypeptide(L)'
;MSKEKGSLEPWYRVVTPRPEVRKGRSFNPDEFAIALEQVVRGNAPLDYLDPKQFFSRTVFTRALREHLGMVLRRLRGETEDTAPVLTLITQFGGGKTHTLTALYHLVKTPKIAEKDPGVRSVLLEGGKLDIPKTKVAVLVGNAWDPREGFETPWIDIARQLAGDAGVAALGPRAKTSPPGTETLSELFRLSGGRVLILCDEVLNLVNRHRDLADQLHSFIQNLTVALTGTRSRLLSSAFPEVRSR
;
A
#
# COMPACT_ATOMS: atom_id res chain seq x y z
N MET A 1 -23.30 11.15 48.55
CA MET A 1 -22.17 10.36 48.01
C MET A 1 -21.76 10.96 46.68
N SER A 2 -20.77 11.84 46.69
CA SER A 2 -20.24 12.49 45.49
C SER A 2 -19.30 11.53 44.79
N LYS A 3 -19.55 11.21 43.52
CA LYS A 3 -18.62 10.43 42.69
C LYS A 3 -17.34 11.25 42.49
N GLU A 4 -16.21 10.75 43.00
CA GLU A 4 -14.90 11.23 42.59
C GLU A 4 -14.75 11.04 41.07
N LYS A 5 -14.69 12.16 40.33
CA LYS A 5 -14.14 12.17 38.99
C LYS A 5 -12.64 11.92 39.14
N GLY A 6 -12.18 10.68 38.95
CA GLY A 6 -10.76 10.38 38.86
C GLY A 6 -10.11 11.31 37.84
N SER A 7 -9.20 12.16 38.28
CA SER A 7 -8.47 13.05 37.39
C SER A 7 -7.54 12.19 36.53
N LEU A 8 -7.68 12.29 35.21
CA LEU A 8 -6.74 11.65 34.29
C LEU A 8 -5.36 12.26 34.52
N GLU A 9 -4.37 11.42 34.76
CA GLU A 9 -2.99 11.89 34.89
C GLU A 9 -2.56 12.61 33.59
N PRO A 10 -1.84 13.74 33.70
CA PRO A 10 -1.34 14.43 32.52
C PRO A 10 -0.48 13.50 31.66
N TRP A 11 -0.68 13.53 30.34
CA TRP A 11 -0.06 12.59 29.39
C TRP A 11 1.47 12.49 29.54
N TYR A 12 2.14 13.61 29.86
CA TYR A 12 3.60 13.67 30.02
C TYR A 12 4.13 12.91 31.25
N ARG A 13 3.24 12.48 32.17
CA ARG A 13 3.59 11.62 33.31
C ARG A 13 3.40 10.14 33.03
N VAL A 14 2.53 9.79 32.08
CA VAL A 14 2.16 8.40 31.76
C VAL A 14 2.71 7.91 30.42
N VAL A 15 3.22 8.82 29.59
CA VAL A 15 3.85 8.50 28.31
C VAL A 15 5.30 8.94 28.32
N THR A 16 6.20 8.04 27.93
CA THR A 16 7.59 8.39 27.65
C THR A 16 7.73 8.75 26.17
N PRO A 17 8.05 10.00 25.81
CA PRO A 17 8.30 10.38 24.42
C PRO A 17 9.47 9.60 23.82
N ARG A 18 9.51 9.49 22.49
CA ARG A 18 10.60 8.78 21.80
C ARG A 18 11.98 9.34 22.18
N PRO A 19 13.02 8.49 22.25
CA PRO A 19 14.37 8.92 22.59
C PRO A 19 14.88 10.09 21.74
N GLU A 20 14.53 10.14 20.45
CA GLU A 20 14.92 11.23 19.54
C GLU A 20 14.36 12.60 19.99
N VAL A 21 13.07 12.64 20.30
CA VAL A 21 12.36 13.84 20.80
C VAL A 21 12.89 14.24 22.17
N ARG A 22 13.07 13.27 23.07
CA ARG A 22 13.55 13.52 24.43
C ARG A 22 14.99 14.03 24.48
N LYS A 23 15.83 13.62 23.54
CA LYS A 23 17.23 14.06 23.43
C LYS A 23 17.39 15.34 22.61
N GLY A 24 16.30 15.95 22.13
CA GLY A 24 16.34 17.11 21.25
C GLY A 24 17.12 16.87 19.95
N ARG A 25 17.30 15.59 19.56
CA ARG A 25 18.17 15.22 18.43
C ARG A 25 17.50 15.47 17.08
N SER A 26 16.19 15.39 17.03
CA SER A 26 15.43 15.70 15.83
C SER A 26 13.98 16.05 16.17
N PHE A 27 13.53 17.14 15.58
CA PHE A 27 12.12 17.55 15.53
C PHE A 27 11.63 17.57 14.08
N ASN A 28 12.39 16.99 13.14
CA ASN A 28 12.00 16.98 11.74
C ASN A 28 10.74 16.13 11.58
N PRO A 29 9.58 16.71 11.21
CA PRO A 29 8.33 15.98 11.02
C PRO A 29 8.49 14.81 10.03
N ASP A 30 9.40 14.93 9.06
CA ASP A 30 9.65 13.93 8.04
C ASP A 30 10.25 12.63 8.62
N GLU A 31 10.99 12.70 9.72
CA GLU A 31 11.50 11.50 10.42
C GLU A 31 10.40 10.75 11.17
N PHE A 32 9.26 11.40 11.39
CA PHE A 32 8.06 10.81 12.00
C PHE A 32 6.97 10.49 10.96
N ALA A 33 7.17 10.89 9.72
CA ALA A 33 6.28 10.57 8.61
C ALA A 33 6.64 9.19 8.05
N ILE A 34 5.62 8.39 7.76
CA ILE A 34 5.82 7.10 7.12
C ILE A 34 6.08 7.28 5.63
N ALA A 35 7.12 6.62 5.14
CA ALA A 35 7.54 6.66 3.74
C ALA A 35 7.53 5.23 3.18
N LEU A 36 6.53 4.90 2.35
CA LEU A 36 6.32 3.53 1.86
C LEU A 36 7.52 3.01 1.06
N GLU A 37 8.18 3.86 0.28
CA GLU A 37 9.37 3.49 -0.48
C GLU A 37 10.54 3.08 0.43
N GLN A 38 10.70 3.72 1.59
CA GLN A 38 11.76 3.39 2.54
C GLN A 38 11.48 2.02 3.19
N VAL A 39 10.21 1.74 3.48
CA VAL A 39 9.77 0.43 4.02
C VAL A 39 10.03 -0.67 2.99
N VAL A 40 9.66 -0.45 1.73
CA VAL A 40 9.88 -1.41 0.64
C VAL A 40 11.36 -1.66 0.39
N ARG A 41 12.21 -0.63 0.47
CA ARG A 41 13.66 -0.73 0.26
C ARG A 41 14.43 -1.28 1.48
N GLY A 42 13.80 -1.36 2.65
CA GLY A 42 14.44 -1.83 3.88
C GLY A 42 15.25 -0.77 4.64
N ASN A 43 15.06 0.51 4.30
CA ASN A 43 15.82 1.64 4.86
C ASN A 43 15.00 2.49 5.86
N ALA A 44 13.72 2.15 6.08
CA ALA A 44 12.89 2.83 7.05
C ALA A 44 13.35 2.57 8.49
N PRO A 45 13.04 3.49 9.43
CA PRO A 45 13.17 3.23 10.86
C PRO A 45 12.51 1.92 11.29
N LEU A 46 13.09 1.26 12.31
CA LEU A 46 12.71 -0.10 12.70
C LEU A 46 11.24 -0.24 13.09
N ASP A 47 10.63 0.81 13.62
CA ASP A 47 9.22 0.85 13.99
C ASP A 47 8.26 0.85 12.79
N TYR A 48 8.72 1.27 11.60
CA TYR A 48 7.97 1.13 10.35
C TYR A 48 8.38 -0.11 9.56
N LEU A 49 9.63 -0.57 9.70
CA LEU A 49 10.18 -1.70 8.96
C LEU A 49 9.76 -3.06 9.55
N ASP A 50 9.78 -3.20 10.88
CA ASP A 50 9.38 -4.45 11.54
C ASP A 50 7.86 -4.54 11.65
N PRO A 51 7.20 -5.54 11.05
CA PRO A 51 5.75 -5.64 11.04
C PRO A 51 5.15 -5.78 12.45
N LYS A 52 5.85 -6.39 13.42
CA LYS A 52 5.33 -6.50 14.79
C LYS A 52 5.29 -5.13 15.46
N GLN A 53 6.37 -4.37 15.36
CA GLN A 53 6.42 -3.01 15.89
C GLN A 53 5.43 -2.10 15.19
N PHE A 54 5.35 -2.18 13.85
CA PHE A 54 4.40 -1.40 13.06
C PHE A 54 2.95 -1.63 13.50
N PHE A 55 2.49 -2.88 13.57
CA PHE A 55 1.12 -3.17 13.97
C PHE A 55 0.85 -2.87 15.45
N SER A 56 1.81 -3.15 16.35
CA SER A 56 1.66 -2.84 17.79
C SER A 56 1.45 -1.35 18.09
N ARG A 57 1.92 -0.48 17.19
CA ARG A 57 1.78 0.99 17.28
C ARG A 57 0.67 1.53 16.38
N THR A 58 0.02 0.67 15.60
CA THR A 58 -1.05 1.07 14.69
C THR A 58 -2.37 1.16 15.44
N VAL A 59 -3.02 2.31 15.35
CA VAL A 59 -4.41 2.45 15.78
C VAL A 59 -5.32 1.94 14.66
N PHE A 60 -6.01 0.83 14.92
CA PHE A 60 -6.97 0.23 14.00
C PHE A 60 -8.30 0.99 13.98
N THR A 61 -8.26 2.18 13.39
CA THR A 61 -9.46 3.00 13.16
C THR A 61 -10.49 2.24 12.34
N ARG A 62 -11.77 2.65 12.43
CA ARG A 62 -12.84 2.05 11.64
C ARG A 62 -12.52 2.05 10.15
N ALA A 63 -12.05 3.18 9.62
CA ALA A 63 -11.68 3.33 8.21
C ALA A 63 -10.53 2.39 7.80
N LEU A 64 -9.49 2.25 8.63
CA LEU A 64 -8.39 1.31 8.34
C LEU A 64 -8.92 -0.13 8.31
N ARG A 65 -9.72 -0.53 9.30
CA ARG A 65 -10.30 -1.89 9.37
C ARG A 65 -11.19 -2.20 8.17
N GLU A 66 -12.07 -1.28 7.81
CA GLU A 66 -12.93 -1.38 6.62
C GLU A 66 -12.09 -1.56 5.34
N HIS A 67 -11.03 -0.75 5.17
CA HIS A 67 -10.15 -0.82 4.00
C HIS A 67 -9.36 -2.14 3.93
N LEU A 68 -8.74 -2.55 5.03
CA LEU A 68 -8.02 -3.83 5.11
C LEU A 68 -8.97 -5.01 4.84
N GLY A 69 -10.18 -4.97 5.40
CA GLY A 69 -11.23 -5.97 5.19
C GLY A 69 -11.65 -6.07 3.73
N MET A 70 -11.90 -4.95 3.06
CA MET A 70 -12.24 -4.93 1.62
C MET A 70 -11.13 -5.55 0.77
N VAL A 71 -9.87 -5.20 1.02
CA VAL A 71 -8.73 -5.77 0.28
C VAL A 71 -8.63 -7.28 0.51
N LEU A 72 -8.74 -7.73 1.76
CA LEU A 72 -8.68 -9.15 2.12
C LEU A 72 -9.79 -9.95 1.44
N ARG A 73 -11.05 -9.49 1.48
CA ARG A 73 -12.17 -10.13 0.78
C ARG A 73 -11.90 -10.24 -0.71
N ARG A 74 -11.45 -9.15 -1.36
CA ARG A 74 -11.10 -9.18 -2.78
C ARG A 74 -10.00 -10.19 -3.07
N LEU A 75 -8.91 -10.21 -2.31
CA LEU A 75 -7.80 -11.16 -2.52
C LEU A 75 -8.24 -12.64 -2.36
N ARG A 76 -9.31 -12.90 -1.63
CA ARG A 76 -9.92 -14.23 -1.51
C ARG A 76 -10.82 -14.61 -2.69
N GLY A 77 -11.12 -13.67 -3.60
CA GLY A 77 -12.06 -13.88 -4.69
C GLY A 77 -13.50 -13.48 -4.37
N GLU A 78 -13.73 -12.85 -3.23
CA GLU A 78 -15.07 -12.40 -2.81
C GLU A 78 -15.32 -11.03 -3.44
N THR A 79 -16.31 -10.97 -4.34
CA THR A 79 -16.61 -9.78 -5.15
C THR A 79 -17.81 -8.98 -4.66
N GLU A 80 -18.50 -9.46 -3.62
CA GLU A 80 -19.58 -8.72 -2.96
C GLU A 80 -18.99 -7.50 -2.23
N ASP A 81 -19.49 -6.31 -2.56
CA ASP A 81 -19.04 -5.03 -1.98
C ASP A 81 -17.52 -4.81 -2.02
N THR A 82 -16.82 -5.38 -3.01
CA THR A 82 -15.38 -5.14 -3.23
C THR A 82 -15.11 -4.65 -4.65
N ALA A 83 -14.56 -3.44 -4.75
CA ALA A 83 -14.08 -2.93 -6.03
C ALA A 83 -12.68 -3.49 -6.35
N PRO A 84 -12.38 -3.78 -7.64
CA PRO A 84 -11.03 -4.17 -8.10
C PRO A 84 -10.01 -3.04 -7.97
N VAL A 85 -10.48 -1.80 -7.86
CA VAL A 85 -9.66 -0.61 -7.62
C VAL A 85 -10.23 0.11 -6.40
N LEU A 86 -9.40 0.28 -5.37
CA LEU A 86 -9.73 1.05 -4.19
C LEU A 86 -8.88 2.32 -4.16
N THR A 87 -9.56 3.45 -4.01
CA THR A 87 -8.91 4.76 -3.97
C THR A 87 -9.00 5.36 -2.57
N LEU A 88 -7.86 5.61 -1.94
CA LEU A 88 -7.77 6.33 -0.69
C LEU A 88 -7.79 7.84 -0.96
N ILE A 89 -8.94 8.45 -0.73
CA ILE A 89 -9.12 9.91 -0.81
C ILE A 89 -9.20 10.45 0.62
N THR A 90 -8.15 11.15 1.05
CA THR A 90 -8.12 11.90 2.30
C THR A 90 -7.33 13.18 2.09
N GLN A 91 -7.50 14.15 2.98
CA GLN A 91 -6.58 15.28 3.09
C GLN A 91 -5.14 14.82 3.39
N PHE A 92 -4.15 15.69 3.13
CA PHE A 92 -2.76 15.47 3.52
C PHE A 92 -2.67 15.13 5.03
N GLY A 93 -1.86 14.12 5.38
CA GLY A 93 -1.76 13.62 6.76
C GLY A 93 -2.85 12.62 7.19
N GLY A 94 -3.81 12.28 6.33
CA GLY A 94 -4.92 11.37 6.64
C GLY A 94 -4.59 9.87 6.72
N GLY A 95 -3.32 9.48 6.79
CA GLY A 95 -2.91 8.08 6.99
C GLY A 95 -2.95 7.17 5.75
N LYS A 96 -2.89 7.74 4.53
CA LYS A 96 -2.89 6.97 3.28
C LYS A 96 -1.66 6.08 3.15
N THR A 97 -0.46 6.66 3.25
CA THR A 97 0.80 5.92 3.23
C THR A 97 0.87 4.92 4.39
N HIS A 98 0.27 5.23 5.55
CA HIS A 98 0.12 4.27 6.66
C HIS A 98 -0.75 3.07 6.28
N THR A 99 -1.89 3.32 5.65
CA THR A 99 -2.81 2.28 5.17
C THR A 99 -2.15 1.39 4.11
N LEU A 100 -1.46 1.99 3.13
CA LEU A 100 -0.70 1.25 2.13
C LEU A 100 0.42 0.42 2.76
N THR A 101 1.12 0.96 3.76
CA THR A 101 2.17 0.22 4.49
C THR A 101 1.59 -0.93 5.32
N ALA A 102 0.42 -0.74 5.93
CA ALA A 102 -0.28 -1.81 6.63
C ALA A 102 -0.64 -2.96 5.67
N LEU A 103 -1.15 -2.65 4.47
CA LEU A 103 -1.42 -3.64 3.43
C LEU A 103 -0.15 -4.35 2.94
N TYR A 104 0.94 -3.60 2.78
CA TYR A 104 2.25 -4.15 2.40
C TYR A 104 2.72 -5.19 3.43
N HIS A 105 2.76 -4.84 4.71
CA HIS A 105 3.16 -5.74 5.79
C HIS A 105 2.24 -6.95 5.92
N LEU A 106 0.93 -6.73 5.79
CA LEU A 106 -0.08 -7.77 5.86
C LEU A 106 0.16 -8.85 4.80
N VAL A 107 0.43 -8.47 3.55
CA VAL A 107 0.66 -9.40 2.44
C VAL A 107 2.08 -9.98 2.46
N LYS A 108 3.09 -9.19 2.84
CA LYS A 108 4.49 -9.63 2.83
C LYS A 108 4.83 -10.56 3.99
N THR A 109 4.18 -10.39 5.14
CA THR A 109 4.48 -11.12 6.39
C THR A 109 3.23 -11.70 7.05
N PRO A 110 2.42 -12.51 6.33
CA PRO A 110 1.09 -12.92 6.79
C PRO A 110 1.12 -13.64 8.15
N LYS A 111 2.11 -14.51 8.39
CA LYS A 111 2.25 -15.25 9.66
C LYS A 111 2.65 -14.39 10.86
N ILE A 112 3.23 -13.22 10.61
CA ILE A 112 3.50 -12.25 11.66
C ILE A 112 2.26 -11.40 11.90
N ALA A 113 1.66 -10.90 10.82
CA ALA A 113 0.44 -10.09 10.87
C ALA A 113 -0.73 -10.82 11.55
N GLU A 114 -0.97 -12.11 11.24
CA GLU A 114 -2.03 -12.94 11.84
C GLU A 114 -1.98 -13.04 13.38
N LYS A 115 -0.82 -12.75 13.99
CA LYS A 115 -0.62 -12.80 15.45
C LYS A 115 -0.95 -11.48 16.14
N ASP A 116 -1.03 -10.38 15.38
CA ASP A 116 -1.39 -9.08 15.93
C ASP A 116 -2.90 -9.04 16.27
N PRO A 117 -3.31 -8.60 17.47
CA PRO A 117 -4.71 -8.56 17.85
C PRO A 117 -5.59 -7.66 16.95
N GLY A 118 -5.05 -6.55 16.45
CA GLY A 118 -5.76 -5.62 15.57
C GLY A 118 -5.93 -6.16 14.15
N VAL A 119 -4.93 -6.87 13.63
CA VAL A 119 -5.08 -7.62 12.37
C VAL A 119 -6.06 -8.78 12.55
N ARG A 120 -5.98 -9.51 13.67
CA ARG A 120 -6.87 -10.64 13.96
C ARG A 120 -8.34 -10.22 14.07
N SER A 121 -8.63 -9.05 14.63
CA SER A 121 -10.00 -8.54 14.68
C SER A 121 -10.55 -8.28 13.28
N VAL A 122 -9.77 -7.66 12.39
CA VAL A 122 -10.15 -7.46 10.96
C VAL A 122 -10.40 -8.80 10.26
N LEU A 123 -9.55 -9.80 10.50
CA LEU A 123 -9.71 -11.14 9.93
C LEU A 123 -11.00 -11.82 10.41
N LEU A 124 -11.31 -11.71 11.70
CA LEU A 124 -12.55 -12.23 12.29
C LEU A 124 -13.80 -11.51 11.77
N GLU A 125 -13.76 -10.19 11.60
CA GLU A 125 -14.84 -9.42 10.97
C GLU A 125 -15.16 -9.93 9.55
N GLY A 126 -14.14 -10.42 8.83
CA GLY A 126 -14.29 -11.07 7.52
C GLY A 126 -14.57 -12.59 7.57
N GLY A 127 -14.74 -13.19 8.75
CA GLY A 127 -15.06 -14.61 8.92
C GLY A 127 -13.93 -15.60 8.60
N LYS A 128 -12.69 -15.14 8.39
CA LYS A 128 -11.55 -16.00 8.01
C LYS A 128 -10.25 -15.56 8.67
N LEU A 129 -9.48 -16.51 9.19
CA LEU A 129 -8.31 -16.24 10.03
C LEU A 129 -6.95 -16.23 9.31
N ASP A 130 -6.90 -16.66 8.05
CA ASP A 130 -5.67 -16.75 7.26
C ASP A 130 -5.52 -15.55 6.32
N ILE A 131 -4.32 -15.09 6.01
CA ILE A 131 -4.12 -14.11 4.94
C ILE A 131 -3.80 -14.86 3.64
N PRO A 132 -4.54 -14.64 2.52
CA PRO A 132 -4.30 -15.36 1.28
C PRO A 132 -2.93 -15.03 0.70
N LYS A 133 -2.18 -16.07 0.28
CA LYS A 133 -0.88 -15.90 -0.37
C LYS A 133 -1.03 -15.03 -1.62
N THR A 134 -0.39 -13.86 -1.59
CA THR A 134 -0.57 -12.80 -2.58
C THR A 134 0.78 -12.22 -2.97
N LYS A 135 0.99 -11.93 -4.25
CA LYS A 135 2.14 -11.13 -4.71
C LYS A 135 1.82 -9.65 -4.59
N VAL A 136 2.78 -8.87 -4.11
CA VAL A 136 2.63 -7.42 -3.95
C VAL A 136 3.63 -6.68 -4.83
N ALA A 137 3.17 -5.64 -5.53
CA ALA A 137 4.01 -4.65 -6.19
C ALA A 137 3.67 -3.26 -5.67
N VAL A 138 4.67 -2.39 -5.61
CA VAL A 138 4.57 -1.05 -5.07
C VAL A 138 5.16 -0.04 -6.04
N LEU A 139 4.43 1.04 -6.31
CA LEU A 139 4.85 2.18 -7.10
C LEU A 139 4.65 3.45 -6.27
N VAL A 140 5.73 4.16 -5.96
CA VAL A 140 5.70 5.42 -5.19
C VAL A 140 6.16 6.56 -6.07
N GLY A 141 5.24 7.46 -6.43
CA GLY A 141 5.50 8.51 -7.43
C GLY A 141 6.59 9.51 -7.04
N ASN A 142 6.79 9.76 -5.74
CA ASN A 142 7.83 10.67 -5.25
C ASN A 142 9.25 10.11 -5.44
N ALA A 143 9.39 8.78 -5.46
CA ALA A 143 10.68 8.12 -5.36
C ALA A 143 11.03 7.26 -6.58
N TRP A 144 10.12 7.18 -7.54
CA TRP A 144 10.30 6.43 -8.77
C TRP A 144 10.83 7.35 -9.88
N ASP A 145 11.92 6.93 -10.48
CA ASP A 145 12.49 7.53 -11.68
C ASP A 145 12.87 6.41 -12.67
N PRO A 146 12.72 6.64 -13.99
CA PRO A 146 13.19 5.71 -15.01
C PRO A 146 14.68 5.43 -14.84
N ARG A 147 15.05 4.16 -14.89
CA ARG A 147 16.45 3.72 -14.93
C ARG A 147 16.59 2.45 -15.73
N GLU A 148 17.82 2.08 -16.06
CA GLU A 148 18.09 0.83 -16.79
C GLU A 148 17.47 -0.38 -16.08
N GLY A 149 16.67 -1.16 -16.83
CA GLY A 149 15.93 -2.32 -16.31
C GLY A 149 14.63 -1.99 -15.56
N PHE A 150 14.30 -0.70 -15.42
CA PHE A 150 13.10 -0.14 -14.80
C PHE A 150 12.63 1.11 -15.58
N GLU A 151 12.68 1.05 -16.91
CA GLU A 151 12.47 2.21 -17.78
C GLU A 151 11.04 2.77 -17.69
N THR A 152 10.08 1.91 -17.37
CA THR A 152 8.66 2.27 -17.28
C THR A 152 8.02 1.68 -16.02
N PRO A 153 6.97 2.31 -15.47
CA PRO A 153 6.36 1.81 -14.23
C PRO A 153 5.79 0.40 -14.35
N TRP A 154 5.33 0.00 -15.54
CA TRP A 154 4.85 -1.36 -15.77
C TRP A 154 5.98 -2.39 -15.86
N ILE A 155 7.17 -2.02 -16.34
CA ILE A 155 8.36 -2.90 -16.24
C ILE A 155 8.73 -3.13 -14.77
N ASP A 156 8.75 -2.06 -13.96
CA ASP A 156 9.03 -2.17 -12.53
C ASP A 156 8.01 -3.07 -11.82
N ILE A 157 6.71 -2.82 -12.02
CA ILE A 157 5.64 -3.65 -11.46
C ILE A 157 5.78 -5.11 -11.90
N ALA A 158 6.03 -5.37 -13.19
CA ALA A 158 6.18 -6.74 -13.69
C ALA A 158 7.35 -7.48 -13.03
N ARG A 159 8.47 -6.79 -12.85
CA ARG A 159 9.65 -7.32 -12.15
C ARG A 159 9.35 -7.62 -10.68
N GLN A 160 8.63 -6.75 -9.99
CA GLN A 160 8.24 -6.98 -8.59
C GLN A 160 7.30 -8.19 -8.44
N LEU A 161 6.37 -8.38 -9.37
CA LEU A 161 5.39 -9.47 -9.29
C LEU A 161 5.97 -10.84 -9.70
N ALA A 162 6.74 -10.88 -10.79
CA ALA A 162 7.17 -12.14 -11.43
C ALA A 162 8.64 -12.14 -11.92
N GLY A 163 9.47 -11.17 -11.51
CA GLY A 163 10.88 -11.11 -11.90
C GLY A 163 11.08 -10.92 -13.40
N ASP A 164 12.17 -11.48 -13.94
CA ASP A 164 12.50 -11.38 -15.36
C ASP A 164 11.44 -12.03 -16.27
N ALA A 165 10.78 -13.09 -15.80
CA ALA A 165 9.67 -13.70 -16.52
C ALA A 165 8.48 -12.73 -16.68
N GLY A 166 8.22 -11.91 -15.66
CA GLY A 166 7.22 -10.85 -15.74
C GLY A 166 7.59 -9.78 -16.76
N VAL A 167 8.86 -9.36 -16.77
CA VAL A 167 9.35 -8.36 -17.74
C VAL A 167 9.29 -8.90 -19.16
N ALA A 168 9.69 -10.16 -19.37
CA ALA A 168 9.62 -10.82 -20.68
C ALA A 168 8.17 -10.91 -21.20
N ALA A 169 7.20 -11.16 -20.31
CA ALA A 169 5.79 -11.23 -20.67
C ALA A 169 5.23 -9.91 -21.23
N LEU A 170 5.81 -8.76 -20.87
CA LEU A 170 5.42 -7.45 -21.41
C LEU A 170 5.75 -7.28 -22.90
N GLY A 171 6.68 -8.08 -23.41
CA GLY A 171 7.12 -8.04 -24.81
C GLY A 171 8.11 -6.90 -25.13
N PRO A 172 8.61 -6.84 -26.37
CA PRO A 172 9.74 -6.00 -26.76
C PRO A 172 9.44 -4.50 -26.75
N ARG A 173 8.16 -4.10 -26.82
CA ARG A 173 7.72 -2.70 -26.82
C ARG A 173 7.50 -2.12 -25.42
N ALA A 174 7.77 -2.89 -24.36
CA ALA A 174 7.53 -2.47 -22.98
C ALA A 174 8.30 -1.21 -22.56
N LYS A 175 9.40 -0.85 -23.24
CA LYS A 175 10.14 0.39 -22.91
C LYS A 175 9.45 1.66 -23.40
N THR A 176 8.51 1.55 -24.33
CA THR A 176 7.93 2.71 -25.03
C THR A 176 6.41 2.70 -25.06
N SER A 177 5.78 1.57 -24.72
CA SER A 177 4.35 1.40 -24.85
C SER A 177 3.78 0.63 -23.66
N PRO A 178 2.67 1.12 -23.06
CA PRO A 178 2.04 0.44 -21.95
C PRO A 178 1.44 -0.90 -22.41
N PRO A 179 1.44 -1.93 -21.55
CA PRO A 179 0.88 -3.24 -21.89
C PRO A 179 -0.64 -3.16 -22.03
N GLY A 180 -1.18 -4.00 -22.91
CA GLY A 180 -2.62 -4.23 -23.02
C GLY A 180 -3.16 -5.11 -21.90
N THR A 181 -4.48 -5.26 -21.86
CA THR A 181 -5.20 -6.04 -20.82
C THR A 181 -4.84 -7.54 -20.85
N GLU A 182 -4.62 -8.12 -22.02
CA GLU A 182 -4.21 -9.52 -22.18
C GLU A 182 -2.81 -9.76 -21.62
N THR A 183 -1.85 -8.89 -21.97
CA THR A 183 -0.48 -8.91 -21.44
C THR A 183 -0.46 -8.81 -19.92
N LEU A 184 -1.26 -7.92 -19.35
CA LEU A 184 -1.41 -7.78 -17.89
C LEU A 184 -2.03 -9.02 -17.26
N SER A 185 -3.03 -9.62 -17.92
CA SER A 185 -3.65 -10.85 -17.44
C SER A 185 -2.66 -12.02 -17.37
N GLU A 186 -1.78 -12.12 -18.36
CA GLU A 186 -0.69 -13.10 -18.39
C GLU A 186 0.34 -12.84 -17.28
N LEU A 187 0.77 -11.59 -17.10
CA LEU A 187 1.65 -11.20 -16.00
C LEU A 187 1.07 -11.62 -14.64
N PHE A 188 -0.22 -11.40 -14.41
CA PHE A 188 -0.88 -11.80 -13.16
C PHE A 188 -0.97 -13.31 -13.01
N ARG A 189 -1.13 -14.06 -14.10
CA ARG A 189 -1.08 -15.53 -14.09
C ARG A 189 0.29 -16.03 -13.68
N LEU A 190 1.37 -15.48 -14.26
CA LEU A 190 2.76 -15.79 -13.90
C LEU A 190 3.06 -15.47 -12.42
N SER A 191 2.36 -14.48 -11.87
CA SER A 191 2.46 -14.07 -10.46
C SER A 191 1.73 -15.01 -9.49
N GLY A 192 1.09 -16.08 -9.96
CA GLY A 192 0.30 -17.00 -9.13
C GLY A 192 -1.16 -16.55 -8.93
N GLY A 193 -1.67 -15.65 -9.77
CA GLY A 193 -3.08 -15.30 -9.89
C GLY A 193 -3.60 -14.26 -8.90
N ARG A 194 -3.06 -14.22 -7.67
CA ARG A 194 -3.42 -13.23 -6.63
C ARG A 194 -2.39 -12.13 -6.54
N VAL A 195 -2.80 -10.91 -6.88
CA VAL A 195 -1.92 -9.73 -6.90
C VAL A 195 -2.55 -8.56 -6.16
N LEU A 196 -1.69 -7.85 -5.42
CA LEU A 196 -1.99 -6.55 -4.82
C LEU A 196 -1.00 -5.54 -5.39
N ILE A 197 -1.51 -4.48 -6.01
CA ILE A 197 -0.68 -3.37 -6.49
C ILE A 197 -0.97 -2.17 -5.60
N LEU A 198 0.07 -1.60 -5.00
CA LEU A 198 0.00 -0.43 -4.13
C LEU A 198 0.62 0.76 -4.86
N CYS A 199 -0.17 1.79 -5.09
CA CYS A 199 0.31 3.01 -5.75
C CYS A 199 0.18 4.19 -4.80
N ASP A 200 1.29 4.84 -4.48
CA ASP A 200 1.32 6.05 -3.66
C ASP A 200 1.79 7.24 -4.50
N GLU A 201 1.25 8.42 -4.21
CA GLU A 201 1.61 9.69 -4.87
C GLU A 201 1.61 9.64 -6.41
N VAL A 202 0.62 8.94 -6.99
CA VAL A 202 0.50 8.74 -8.45
C VAL A 202 0.40 10.06 -9.21
N LEU A 203 -0.28 11.06 -8.63
CA LEU A 203 -0.35 12.38 -9.24
C LEU A 203 1.03 13.04 -9.33
N ASN A 204 1.89 12.86 -8.32
CA ASN A 204 3.24 13.40 -8.38
C ASN A 204 4.09 12.67 -9.42
N LEU A 205 3.89 11.36 -9.61
CA LEU A 205 4.54 10.61 -10.69
C LEU A 205 4.27 11.24 -12.06
N VAL A 206 2.98 11.52 -12.35
CA VAL A 206 2.55 12.14 -13.61
C VAL A 206 3.12 13.56 -13.76
N ASN A 207 3.14 14.33 -12.67
CA ASN A 207 3.66 15.71 -12.70
C ASN A 207 5.18 15.78 -12.90
N ARG A 208 5.94 14.84 -12.33
CA ARG A 208 7.40 14.77 -12.48
C ARG A 208 7.81 14.29 -13.86
N HIS A 209 7.11 13.29 -14.41
CA HIS A 209 7.41 12.65 -15.69
C HIS A 209 6.32 12.96 -16.72
N ARG A 210 6.18 14.24 -17.08
CA ARG A 210 5.11 14.72 -17.99
C ARG A 210 5.18 14.13 -19.39
N ASP A 211 6.38 13.79 -19.84
CA ASP A 211 6.63 13.07 -21.10
C ASP A 211 6.04 11.65 -21.11
N LEU A 212 5.87 11.04 -19.94
CA LEU A 212 5.24 9.72 -19.78
C LEU A 212 3.75 9.80 -19.44
N ALA A 213 3.16 10.99 -19.30
CA ALA A 213 1.81 11.16 -18.77
C ALA A 213 0.74 10.39 -19.56
N ASP A 214 0.75 10.48 -20.89
CA ASP A 214 -0.22 9.78 -21.75
C ASP A 214 -0.08 8.25 -21.67
N GLN A 215 1.16 7.77 -21.59
CA GLN A 215 1.47 6.35 -21.43
C GLN A 215 1.06 5.84 -20.05
N LEU A 216 1.28 6.64 -19.01
CA LEU A 216 0.88 6.35 -17.63
C LEU A 216 -0.64 6.30 -17.49
N HIS A 217 -1.35 7.25 -18.09
CA HIS A 217 -2.81 7.27 -18.10
C HIS A 217 -3.36 6.01 -18.79
N SER A 218 -2.84 5.68 -19.97
CA SER A 218 -3.18 4.47 -20.71
C SER A 218 -2.86 3.19 -19.91
N PHE A 219 -1.72 3.16 -19.22
CA PHE A 219 -1.34 2.05 -18.35
C PHE A 219 -2.32 1.86 -17.19
N ILE A 220 -2.65 2.93 -16.46
CA ILE A 220 -3.60 2.87 -15.33
C ILE A 220 -4.99 2.44 -15.80
N GLN A 221 -5.42 2.91 -16.97
CA GLN A 221 -6.68 2.48 -17.58
C GLN A 221 -6.65 0.98 -17.90
N ASN A 222 -5.63 0.51 -18.63
CA ASN A 222 -5.47 -0.91 -18.97
C ASN A 222 -5.37 -1.79 -17.72
N LEU A 223 -4.67 -1.31 -16.69
CA LEU A 223 -4.54 -1.97 -15.40
C LEU A 223 -5.90 -2.12 -14.71
N THR A 224 -6.68 -1.04 -14.65
CA THR A 224 -8.03 -1.04 -14.05
C THR A 224 -8.97 -2.03 -14.76
N VAL A 225 -8.94 -2.07 -16.09
CA VAL A 225 -9.75 -3.01 -16.88
C VAL A 225 -9.30 -4.45 -16.65
N ALA A 226 -7.99 -4.72 -16.67
CA ALA A 226 -7.44 -6.06 -16.44
C ALA A 226 -7.75 -6.61 -15.03
N LEU A 227 -7.91 -5.73 -14.04
CA LEU A 227 -8.30 -6.11 -12.68
C LEU A 227 -9.80 -6.38 -12.57
N THR A 228 -10.65 -5.60 -13.25
CA THR A 228 -12.11 -5.73 -13.20
C THR A 228 -12.61 -7.10 -13.66
N GLY A 229 -11.96 -7.69 -14.67
CA GLY A 229 -12.31 -9.03 -15.17
C GLY A 229 -11.98 -10.19 -14.22
N THR A 230 -11.38 -9.94 -13.04
CA THR A 230 -10.84 -11.01 -12.19
C THR A 230 -11.17 -10.86 -10.71
N ARG A 231 -11.48 -12.00 -10.07
CA ARG A 231 -12.04 -12.03 -8.71
C ARG A 231 -11.01 -11.77 -7.61
N SER A 232 -9.73 -12.14 -7.80
CA SER A 232 -8.70 -12.15 -6.74
C SER A 232 -7.55 -11.17 -6.93
N ARG A 233 -7.80 -10.05 -7.60
CA ARG A 233 -6.79 -9.02 -7.93
C ARG A 233 -7.30 -7.65 -7.53
N LEU A 234 -6.39 -6.81 -7.01
CA LEU A 234 -6.74 -5.47 -6.54
C LEU A 234 -5.62 -4.45 -6.73
N LEU A 235 -5.99 -3.24 -7.10
CA LEU A 235 -5.17 -2.03 -7.04
C LEU A 235 -5.66 -1.15 -5.88
N SER A 236 -4.76 -0.79 -4.97
CA SER A 236 -5.01 0.22 -3.94
C SER A 236 -4.15 1.44 -4.24
N SER A 237 -4.78 2.56 -4.56
CA SER A 237 -4.10 3.81 -4.90
C SER A 237 -4.42 4.91 -3.90
N ALA A 238 -3.44 5.77 -3.60
CA ALA A 238 -3.62 6.95 -2.78
C ALA A 238 -3.53 8.22 -3.65
N PHE A 239 -4.53 9.10 -3.53
CA PHE A 239 -4.50 10.42 -4.17
C PHE A 239 -4.73 11.52 -3.14
N PRO A 240 -4.08 12.68 -3.29
CA PRO A 240 -4.47 13.87 -2.55
C PRO A 240 -5.87 14.32 -2.97
N GLU A 241 -6.69 14.74 -2.01
CA GLU A 241 -7.97 15.37 -2.30
C GLU A 241 -7.71 16.75 -2.95
N VAL A 242 -8.15 16.93 -4.19
CA VAL A 242 -8.05 18.22 -4.89
C VAL A 242 -9.32 19.01 -4.59
N ARG A 243 -9.22 20.08 -3.80
CA ARG A 243 -10.32 21.04 -3.68
C ARG A 243 -10.47 21.78 -5.01
N SER A 244 -11.60 21.61 -5.68
CA SER A 244 -12.08 22.61 -6.64
C SER A 244 -12.29 23.92 -5.88
N ARG A 245 -11.51 24.94 -6.21
CA ARG A 245 -11.86 26.32 -5.82
C ARG A 245 -13.03 26.80 -6.65
#